data_AF-A0A051TZL6-F1
#
_entry.id   AF-A0A051TZL6-F1
#
_cell.length_a   1.000
_cell.length_b   1.000
_cell.length_c   1.000
_cell.angle_alpha   90.00
_cell.angle_beta   90.00
_cell.angle_gamma   90.00
#
_symmetry.space_group_name_H-M   'P 1'
#
loop_
_entity.id
_entity.type
_entity.pdbx_description
1 polymer ?
#
loop_
_entity_poly.entity_id
_entity_poly.type
_entity_poly.pdbx_seq_one_letter_code
_entity_poly.pdbx_strand_id
1 'polypeptide(L)' 'MMHKKSSPPDFPMWKFVSHASLGDLDTYLWHRQGSNLFCWRPVGKSWGAAKKKHAAE' A
#
# COMPACT_ATOMS: atom_id res chain seq x y z
N MET A 1 -24.94 1.62 -5.14
CA MET A 1 -23.86 2.03 -4.21
C MET A 1 -22.65 1.13 -4.47
N MET A 2 -21.80 1.51 -5.43
CA MET A 2 -20.65 0.69 -5.82
C MET A 2 -19.46 1.04 -4.92
N HIS A 3 -19.02 0.09 -4.10
CA HIS A 3 -17.78 0.20 -3.34
C HIS A 3 -16.59 0.23 -4.31
N LYS A 4 -16.21 1.43 -4.77
CA LYS A 4 -14.97 1.67 -5.51
C LYS A 4 -13.82 1.23 -4.61
N LYS A 5 -13.20 0.09 -4.94
CA LYS A 5 -11.88 -0.29 -4.44
C LYS A 5 -10.98 0.95 -4.51
N SER A 6 -10.32 1.24 -3.40
CA SER A 6 -9.48 2.40 -3.10
C SER A 6 -8.19 2.45 -3.94
N SER A 7 -8.26 2.12 -5.22
CA SER A 7 -7.21 2.42 -6.16
C SER A 7 -7.36 3.92 -6.47
N PRO A 8 -6.40 4.77 -6.04
CA PRO A 8 -6.47 6.18 -6.42
C PRO A 8 -6.57 6.26 -7.96
N PRO A 9 -7.43 7.13 -8.49
CA PRO A 9 -7.75 7.24 -9.92
C PRO A 9 -6.55 7.58 -10.83
N ASP A 10 -5.36 7.69 -10.24
CA ASP A 10 -4.15 8.26 -10.82
C ASP A 10 -3.04 7.24 -11.06
N PHE A 11 -3.32 5.93 -11.03
CA PHE A 11 -2.29 4.88 -11.20
C PHE A 11 -1.32 5.09 -12.39
N PRO A 12 -1.72 5.57 -13.59
CA PRO A 12 -0.76 5.84 -14.67
C PRO A 12 0.22 7.00 -14.38
N MET A 13 -0.12 7.90 -13.45
CA MET A 13 0.74 9.02 -13.05
C MET A 13 1.75 8.64 -11.97
N TRP A 14 1.57 7.52 -11.28
CA TRP A 14 2.52 7.05 -10.26
C TRP A 14 3.56 6.12 -10.88
N LYS A 15 4.83 6.49 -10.78
CA LYS A 15 5.98 5.70 -11.22
C LYS A 15 6.63 5.04 -10.00
N PHE A 16 7.00 3.78 -10.15
CA PHE A 16 7.79 3.08 -9.15
C PHE A 16 9.16 3.74 -9.02
N VAL A 17 9.62 3.91 -7.78
CA VAL A 17 10.93 4.51 -7.48
C VAL A 17 11.82 3.49 -6.79
N SER A 18 11.35 2.96 -5.66
CA SER A 18 12.15 2.04 -4.85
C SER A 18 11.26 1.07 -4.07
N HIS A 19 11.86 -0.05 -3.70
CA HIS A 19 11.27 -1.05 -2.82
C HIS A 19 12.17 -1.18 -1.60
N ALA A 20 11.55 -1.31 -0.44
CA ALA A 20 12.21 -1.62 0.82
C ALA A 20 11.42 -2.72 1.51
N SER A 21 12.11 -3.75 1.97
CA SER A 21 11.52 -4.84 2.75
C SER A 21 11.98 -4.77 4.21
N LEU A 22 11.07 -5.08 5.12
CA LEU A 22 11.33 -5.23 6.55
C LEU A 22 10.59 -6.46 7.08
N GLY A 23 11.28 -7.61 7.10
CA GLY A 23 10.67 -8.89 7.43
C GLY A 23 9.55 -9.26 6.45
N ASP A 24 8.34 -9.47 6.96
CA ASP A 24 7.14 -9.81 6.17
C ASP A 24 6.41 -8.60 5.57
N LEU A 25 7.00 -7.41 5.68
CA LEU A 25 6.43 -6.16 5.17
C LEU A 25 7.25 -5.64 3.99
N ASP A 26 6.68 -5.65 2.80
CA ASP A 26 7.22 -4.90 1.67
C ASP A 26 6.65 -3.49 1.66
N THR A 27 7.45 -2.51 1.27
CA THR A 27 7.01 -1.13 1.10
C THR A 27 7.55 -0.59 -0.22
N TYR A 28 6.66 -0.02 -1.01
CA TYR A 28 6.97 0.50 -2.34
C TYR A 28 6.87 2.02 -2.33
N LEU A 29 7.93 2.70 -2.76
CA LEU A 29 7.91 4.13 -3.01
C LEU A 29 7.42 4.40 -4.43
N TRP A 30 6.45 5.29 -4.52
CA TRP A 30 5.93 5.79 -5.77
C TRP A 30 6.12 7.30 -5.85
N HIS A 31 6.51 7.78 -7.03
CA HIS A 31 6.59 9.19 -7.37
C HIS A 31 5.47 9.55 -8.35
N ARG A 32 4.80 10.68 -8.15
CA ARG A 32 3.76 11.14 -9.07
C ARG A 32 4.38 12.04 -10.14
N GLN A 33 4.39 11.54 -11.37
CA GLN A 33 4.85 12.25 -12.57
C GLN A 33 4.19 13.64 -12.68
N GLY A 34 4.99 14.66 -12.96
CA GLY A 34 4.53 16.06 -13.06
C GLY A 34 4.32 16.75 -11.71
N SER A 35 4.72 16.13 -10.59
CA SER A 35 4.67 16.74 -9.27
C SER A 35 5.87 16.30 -8.42
N ASN A 36 6.12 16.97 -7.30
CA ASN A 36 7.12 16.54 -6.30
C ASN A 36 6.49 15.65 -5.20
N LEU A 37 5.40 14.96 -5.51
CA LEU A 37 4.70 14.11 -4.56
C LEU A 37 5.29 12.70 -4.57
N PHE A 38 5.53 12.19 -3.36
CA PHE A 38 6.00 10.84 -3.10
C PHE A 38 5.03 10.15 -2.14
N CYS A 39 4.76 8.85 -2.35
CA CYS A 39 4.00 8.05 -1.41
C CYS A 39 4.63 6.68 -1.18
N TRP A 40 4.75 6.30 0.09
CA TRP A 40 5.08 4.95 0.48
C TRP A 40 3.80 4.13 0.58
N ARG A 41 3.78 2.96 -0.07
CA ARG A 41 2.67 2.02 -0.04
C ARG A 41 3.15 0.70 0.55
N PRO A 42 2.81 0.40 1.82
CA PRO A 42 3.09 -0.90 2.38
C PRO A 42 2.21 -1.96 1.70
N VAL A 43 2.81 -3.09 1.38
CA VAL A 43 2.18 -4.28 0.80
C VAL A 43 2.68 -5.47 1.61
N GLY A 44 1.76 -6.19 2.24
CA GLY A 44 2.12 -7.30 3.12
C GLY A 44 1.18 -7.40 4.30
N LYS A 45 1.36 -8.43 5.14
CA LYS A 45 0.62 -8.55 6.39
C LYS A 45 1.18 -7.49 7.33
N SER A 46 0.41 -6.44 7.59
CA SER A 46 0.77 -5.50 8.66
C SER A 46 0.90 -6.29 9.97
N TRP A 47 1.91 -5.96 10.76
CA TRP A 47 2.23 -6.58 12.07
C TRP A 47 1.02 -6.60 13.04
N GLY A 48 -0.06 -5.87 12.75
CA GLY A 48 -1.34 -5.87 13.48
C GLY A 48 -2.55 -6.53 12.79
N ALA A 49 -2.47 -6.94 11.52
CA ALA A 49 -3.58 -7.62 10.82
C ALA A 49 -3.76 -9.09 11.24
N ALA A 50 -2.81 -9.64 12.00
CA ALA A 50 -2.89 -10.99 12.56
C ALA A 50 -3.72 -11.10 13.84
N LYS A 51 -4.39 -10.02 14.32
CA LYS A 51 -5.31 -10.07 15.47
C LYS A 51 -6.78 -9.85 15.11
N LYS A 52 -7.32 -10.55 14.11
CA LYS A 52 -8.79 -10.76 14.00
C LYS A 52 -9.14 -12.11 13.37
N LYS A 53 -8.55 -13.20 13.89
CA LYS A 53 -9.09 -14.56 13.72
C LYS A 53 -8.74 -15.44 14.93
N HIS A 54 -9.20 -15.06 16.11
CA HIS A 54 -9.45 -16.01 17.21
C HIS A 54 -10.22 -15.29 18.32
N ALA A 55 -11.54 -15.29 18.18
CA ALA A 55 -12.51 -15.19 19.27
C ALA A 55 -13.81 -15.78 18.73
N ALA A 56 -13.74 -17.08 18.43
CA ALA A 56 -14.89 -17.96 18.47
C ALA A 56 -14.57 -18.93 19.60
N GLU A 57 -15.03 -18.58 20.79
CA GLU A 57 -15.62 -19.50 21.75
C GLU A 57 -16.70 -18.72 22.50
#